data_AF-A0A4Q3SG16-F1
#
_entry.id   AF-A0A4Q3SG16-F1
#
_cell.length_a   1.000
_cell.length_b   1.000
_cell.length_c   1.000
_cell.angle_alpha   90.00
_cell.angle_beta   90.00
_cell.angle_gamma   90.00
#
_symmetry.space_group_name_H-M   'P 1'
#
loop_
_entity.id
_entity.type
_entity.pdbx_description
1 polymer ?
#
loop_
_entity_poly.entity_id
_entity_poly.type
_entity_poly.pdbx_seq_one_letter_code
_entity_poly.pdbx_strand_id
1 'polypeptide(L)'
;MKNVSVADVKEQFKLAMELRDKVSQANESVIRIRALKTTINNKKTKTATDQKLLAQLSTIEEALYQVRNQSGQDPLNFPIKINNRLAALWRSVETGDSKPTAASHEMSKQLSADLEKQITELKKITAARKAF
;
A
#
# COMPACT_ATOMS: atom_id res chain seq x y z
N MET A 1 -8.12 -11.80 33.50
CA MET A 1 -8.38 -10.87 32.38
C MET A 1 -7.70 -9.55 32.72
N LYS A 2 -6.84 -9.01 31.86
CA LYS A 2 -6.15 -7.73 32.13
C LYS A 2 -7.19 -6.61 32.18
N ASN A 3 -7.03 -5.67 33.11
CA ASN A 3 -7.85 -4.45 33.18
C ASN A 3 -7.53 -3.56 31.96
N VAL A 4 -8.23 -3.78 30.85
CA VAL A 4 -8.18 -2.91 29.67
C VAL A 4 -8.96 -1.65 30.00
N SER A 5 -8.32 -0.48 29.92
CA SER A 5 -9.01 0.78 30.13
C SER A 5 -9.75 1.23 28.86
N VAL A 6 -10.73 2.12 29.02
CA VAL A 6 -11.39 2.77 27.87
C VAL A 6 -10.37 3.54 27.02
N ALA A 7 -9.29 4.06 27.62
CA ALA A 7 -8.23 4.74 26.89
C ALA A 7 -7.45 3.77 25.98
N ASP A 8 -7.16 2.56 26.47
CA ASP A 8 -6.47 1.53 25.68
C ASP A 8 -7.29 1.10 24.46
N VAL A 9 -8.60 0.90 24.64
CA VAL A 9 -9.53 0.57 23.54
C VAL A 9 -9.60 1.71 22.51
N LYS A 10 -9.64 2.96 22.97
CA LYS A 10 -9.64 4.13 22.07
C LYS A 10 -8.34 4.24 21.27
N GLU A 11 -7.20 3.98 21.90
CA GLU A 11 -5.90 4.00 21.24
C GLU A 11 -5.78 2.88 20.20
N GLN A 12 -6.22 1.67 20.56
CA GLN A 12 -6.31 0.54 19.63
C GLN A 12 -7.19 0.87 18.42
N PHE A 13 -8.40 1.38 18.66
CA PHE A 13 -9.33 1.76 17.61
C PHE A 13 -8.73 2.82 16.68
N LYS A 14 -8.08 3.85 17.25
CA LYS A 14 -7.42 4.89 16.47
C LYS A 14 -6.35 4.32 15.55
N LEU A 15 -5.45 3.48 16.06
CA LEU A 15 -4.40 2.87 15.25
C LEU A 15 -4.98 1.94 14.18
N ALA A 16 -6.02 1.16 14.52
CA ALA A 16 -6.69 0.29 13.56
C ALA A 16 -7.33 1.09 12.40
N MET A 17 -7.99 2.21 12.72
CA MET A 17 -8.57 3.12 11.72
C MET A 17 -7.49 3.70 10.80
N GLU A 18 -6.38 4.20 11.37
CA GLU A 18 -5.25 4.74 10.60
C GLU A 18 -4.66 3.68 9.65
N LEU A 19 -4.45 2.45 10.14
CA LEU A 19 -3.94 1.35 9.31
C LEU A 19 -4.92 0.95 8.21
N ARG A 20 -6.22 0.88 8.50
CA ARG A 20 -7.25 0.59 7.51
C ARG A 20 -7.29 1.63 6.39
N ASP A 21 -7.15 2.91 6.74
CA ASP A 21 -7.11 4.00 5.76
C ASP A 21 -5.84 3.89 4.90
N LYS A 22 -4.69 3.53 5.50
CA LYS A 22 -3.44 3.28 4.77
C LYS A 22 -3.50 2.08 3.83
N VAL A 23 -4.15 0.98 4.24
CA VAL A 23 -4.42 -0.17 3.37
C VAL A 23 -5.28 0.25 2.18
N SER A 24 -6.33 1.03 2.41
CA SER A 24 -7.22 1.54 1.36
C SER A 24 -6.44 2.42 0.38
N GLN A 25 -5.63 3.35 0.90
CA GLN A 25 -4.78 4.24 0.11
C GLN A 25 -3.77 3.46 -0.78
N ALA A 26 -3.18 2.39 -0.26
CA ALA A 26 -2.29 1.52 -1.02
C ALA A 26 -3.03 0.80 -2.16
N ASN A 27 -4.20 0.23 -1.88
CA ASN A 27 -5.01 -0.48 -2.87
C ASN A 27 -5.53 0.46 -3.98
N GLU A 28 -6.02 1.65 -3.61
CA GLU A 28 -6.46 2.67 -4.56
C GLU A 28 -5.31 3.14 -5.47
N SER A 29 -4.10 3.28 -4.92
CA SER A 29 -2.91 3.63 -5.71
C SER A 29 -2.60 2.56 -6.76
N VAL A 30 -2.71 1.28 -6.41
CA VAL A 30 -2.54 0.15 -7.36
C VAL A 30 -3.63 0.18 -8.43
N ILE A 31 -4.90 0.39 -8.07
CA ILE A 31 -6.00 0.51 -9.02
C ILE A 31 -5.73 1.63 -10.02
N ARG A 32 -5.32 2.80 -9.54
CA ARG A 32 -4.97 3.95 -10.38
C ARG A 32 -3.80 3.64 -11.32
N ILE A 33 -2.76 2.96 -10.82
CA ILE A 33 -1.63 2.53 -11.65
C ILE A 33 -2.11 1.62 -12.78
N ARG A 34 -2.93 0.61 -12.48
CA ARG A 34 -3.47 -0.33 -13.49
C ARG A 34 -4.35 0.38 -14.53
N ALA A 35 -5.17 1.33 -14.12
CA ALA A 35 -5.97 2.14 -15.04
C ALA A 35 -5.09 2.98 -15.99
N LEU A 36 -4.00 3.56 -15.48
CA LEU A 36 -3.03 4.31 -16.30
C LEU A 36 -2.29 3.40 -17.27
N LYS A 37 -1.80 2.24 -16.81
CA LYS A 37 -1.15 1.24 -17.66
C LYS A 37 -2.07 0.80 -18.80
N THR A 38 -3.33 0.53 -18.50
CA THR A 38 -4.36 0.18 -19.49
C THR A 38 -4.55 1.30 -20.53
N THR A 39 -4.69 2.54 -20.07
CA THR A 39 -4.83 3.72 -20.95
C THR A 39 -3.64 3.86 -21.91
N ILE A 40 -2.41 3.68 -21.43
CA ILE A 40 -1.20 3.76 -22.27
C ILE A 40 -1.12 2.56 -23.22
N ASN A 41 -1.48 1.37 -22.75
CA ASN A 41 -1.47 0.15 -23.55
C ASN A 41 -2.44 0.18 -24.73
N ASN A 42 -3.58 0.87 -24.58
CA ASN A 42 -4.59 1.04 -25.62
C ASN A 42 -4.20 2.06 -26.72
N LYS A 43 -3.08 2.78 -26.58
CA LYS A 43 -2.57 3.66 -27.64
C LYS A 43 -2.10 2.83 -28.84
N LYS A 44 -2.52 3.22 -30.06
CA LYS A 44 -2.10 2.60 -31.33
C LYS A 44 -0.58 2.63 -31.52
N THR A 45 0.04 3.77 -31.19
CA THR A 45 1.49 3.96 -31.24
C THR A 45 1.96 4.43 -29.87
N LYS A 46 2.96 3.76 -29.31
CA LYS A 46 3.54 4.09 -28.00
C LYS A 46 4.85 4.84 -28.21
N THR A 47 4.98 5.99 -27.57
CA THR A 47 6.23 6.77 -27.58
C THR A 47 7.27 6.15 -26.64
N ALA A 48 8.53 6.56 -26.75
CA ALA A 48 9.56 6.19 -25.77
C ALA A 48 9.19 6.65 -24.35
N THR A 49 8.54 7.81 -24.23
CA THR A 49 8.00 8.33 -22.97
C THR A 49 6.92 7.44 -22.38
N ASP A 50 6.02 6.90 -23.21
CA ASP A 50 4.99 5.95 -22.77
C ASP A 50 5.60 4.66 -22.22
N GLN A 51 6.61 4.13 -22.89
CA GLN A 51 7.32 2.92 -22.42
C GLN A 51 8.05 3.17 -21.10
N LYS A 52 8.72 4.32 -20.98
CA LYS A 52 9.37 4.74 -19.73
C LYS A 52 8.36 4.87 -18.58
N LEU A 53 7.20 5.48 -18.85
CA LEU A 53 6.15 5.62 -17.85
C LEU A 53 5.56 4.27 -17.42
N LEU A 54 5.36 3.33 -18.36
CA LEU A 54 4.91 1.97 -18.05
C LEU A 54 5.90 1.22 -17.13
N ALA A 55 7.20 1.38 -17.37
CA ALA A 55 8.24 0.79 -16.53
C ALA A 55 8.21 1.39 -15.12
N GLN A 56 8.17 2.72 -15.01
CA GLN A 56 8.08 3.41 -13.71
C GLN A 56 6.82 3.02 -12.93
N LEU A 57 5.66 2.97 -13.60
CA LEU A 57 4.40 2.53 -13.00
C LEU A 57 4.49 1.09 -12.49
N SER A 58 5.16 0.19 -13.22
CA SER A 58 5.32 -1.21 -12.82
C SER A 58 6.23 -1.35 -11.60
N THR A 59 7.32 -0.58 -11.52
CA THR A 59 8.18 -0.56 -10.32
C THR A 59 7.40 -0.12 -9.07
N ILE A 60 6.55 0.90 -9.19
CA ILE A 60 5.72 1.36 -8.05
C ILE A 60 4.65 0.31 -7.71
N GLU A 61 4.01 -0.28 -8.71
CA GLU A 61 3.02 -1.35 -8.50
C GLU A 61 3.63 -2.53 -7.71
N GLU A 62 4.83 -2.97 -8.08
CA GLU A 62 5.54 -4.07 -7.43
C GLU A 62 6.05 -3.74 -6.02
N ALA A 63 6.21 -2.46 -5.69
CA ALA A 63 6.51 -2.02 -4.33
C ALA A 63 5.25 -2.02 -3.45
N LEU A 64 4.10 -1.64 -4.03
CA LEU A 64 2.82 -1.55 -3.33
C LEU A 64 2.11 -2.90 -3.19
N TYR A 65 2.15 -3.74 -4.23
CA TYR A 65 1.39 -4.99 -4.38
C TYR A 65 2.26 -6.10 -4.99
N GLN A 66 2.07 -7.33 -4.51
CA GLN A 66 2.76 -8.49 -5.09
C GLN A 66 2.05 -8.97 -6.37
N VAL A 67 2.47 -8.46 -7.52
CA VAL A 67 1.85 -8.77 -8.84
C VAL A 67 1.92 -10.25 -9.24
N ARG A 68 2.84 -11.01 -8.63
CA ARG A 68 3.02 -12.44 -8.88
C ARG A 68 2.07 -13.33 -8.09
N ASN A 69 1.31 -12.78 -7.13
CA ASN A 69 0.30 -13.54 -6.40
C ASN A 69 -0.94 -13.72 -7.27
N GLN A 70 -0.97 -14.82 -8.02
CA GLN A 70 -2.07 -15.27 -8.88
C GLN A 70 -2.89 -16.38 -8.21
N SER A 71 -2.34 -17.04 -7.19
CA SER A 71 -2.90 -18.15 -6.42
C SER A 71 -2.77 -17.91 -4.91
N GLY A 72 -3.63 -18.56 -4.12
CA GLY A 72 -3.60 -18.50 -2.66
C GLY A 72 -2.35 -19.09 -2.01
N GLN A 73 -1.58 -19.92 -2.73
CA GLN A 73 -0.30 -20.48 -2.24
C GLN A 73 0.92 -19.61 -2.55
N ASP A 74 0.79 -18.61 -3.44
CA ASP A 74 1.90 -17.75 -3.85
C ASP A 74 2.53 -16.88 -2.73
N PRO A 75 1.81 -16.47 -1.66
CA PRO A 75 2.41 -15.76 -0.54
C PRO A 75 3.53 -16.54 0.17
N LEU A 76 3.62 -17.86 -0.02
CA LEU A 76 4.72 -18.68 0.50
C LEU A 76 5.98 -18.60 -0.35
N ASN A 77 5.84 -18.26 -1.65
CA ASN A 77 6.92 -18.21 -2.61
C ASN A 77 7.42 -16.79 -2.90
N PHE A 78 6.56 -15.78 -2.69
CA PHE A 78 6.88 -14.38 -2.98
C PHE A 78 6.67 -13.49 -1.75
N PRO A 79 7.69 -12.69 -1.36
CA PRO A 79 7.55 -11.77 -0.23
C PRO A 79 6.37 -10.82 -0.39
N ILE A 80 5.63 -10.62 0.69
CA ILE A 80 4.51 -9.68 0.75
C ILE A 80 4.98 -8.22 0.60
N LYS A 81 4.12 -7.37 0.05
CA LYS A 81 4.40 -5.95 -0.23
C LYS A 81 3.68 -5.02 0.74
N ILE A 82 3.83 -3.70 0.55
CA ILE A 82 3.38 -2.67 1.51
C ILE A 82 1.91 -2.86 1.88
N ASN A 83 1.02 -3.10 0.91
CA ASN A 83 -0.41 -3.28 1.17
C ASN A 83 -0.70 -4.49 2.09
N ASN A 84 -0.08 -5.64 1.82
CA ASN A 84 -0.24 -6.86 2.60
C ASN A 84 0.37 -6.72 4.00
N ARG A 85 1.52 -6.05 4.13
CA ARG A 85 2.17 -5.79 5.42
C ARG A 85 1.31 -4.87 6.30
N LEU A 86 0.73 -3.81 5.73
CA LEU A 86 -0.22 -2.94 6.41
C LEU A 86 -1.47 -3.71 6.84
N ALA A 87 -2.03 -4.56 5.96
CA ALA A 87 -3.22 -5.35 6.28
C ALA A 87 -2.95 -6.39 7.39
N ALA A 88 -1.77 -7.03 7.38
CA ALA A 88 -1.37 -7.96 8.42
C ALA A 88 -1.21 -7.25 9.78
N LEU A 89 -0.58 -6.07 9.78
CA LEU A 89 -0.46 -5.25 10.99
C LEU A 89 -1.82 -4.78 11.49
N TRP A 90 -2.70 -4.34 10.59
CA TRP A 90 -4.07 -3.94 10.93
C TRP A 90 -4.82 -5.08 11.61
N ARG A 91 -4.81 -6.28 11.02
CA ARG A 91 -5.45 -7.47 11.61
C ARG A 91 -4.89 -7.80 12.98
N SER A 92 -3.56 -7.74 13.13
CA SER A 92 -2.89 -7.99 14.41
C SER A 92 -3.34 -7.01 15.50
N VAL A 93 -3.46 -5.71 15.17
CA VAL A 93 -3.96 -4.67 16.09
C VAL A 93 -5.44 -4.87 16.40
N GLU A 94 -6.26 -5.23 15.42
CA GLU A 94 -7.71 -5.44 15.60
C GLU A 94 -8.02 -6.66 16.49
N THR A 95 -7.27 -7.75 16.34
CA THR A 95 -7.49 -8.99 17.11
C THR A 95 -6.81 -9.00 18.48
N GLY A 96 -6.07 -7.95 18.85
CA GLY A 96 -5.40 -7.86 20.15
C GLY A 96 -6.37 -7.53 21.28
N ASP A 97 -6.26 -8.22 22.41
CA ASP A 97 -7.11 -7.95 23.60
C ASP A 97 -6.54 -6.83 24.51
N SER A 98 -5.63 -5.99 24.00
CA SER A 98 -4.94 -4.97 24.79
C SER A 98 -4.40 -3.81 23.94
N LYS A 99 -3.96 -2.73 24.60
CA LYS A 99 -3.27 -1.59 23.99
C LYS A 99 -2.23 -2.04 22.93
N PRO A 100 -2.14 -1.36 21.76
CA PRO A 100 -1.14 -1.68 20.76
C PRO A 100 0.29 -1.65 21.32
N THR A 101 1.13 -2.56 20.82
CA THR A 101 2.52 -2.64 21.27
C THR A 101 3.37 -1.51 20.68
N ALA A 102 4.47 -1.16 21.33
CA ALA A 102 5.44 -0.21 20.78
C ALA A 102 5.93 -0.64 19.38
N ALA A 103 6.11 -1.95 19.15
CA ALA A 103 6.47 -2.49 17.85
C ALA A 103 5.39 -2.26 16.79
N SER A 104 4.10 -2.35 17.16
CA SER A 104 2.98 -2.06 16.25
C SER A 104 2.98 -0.60 15.80
N HIS A 105 3.27 0.33 16.71
CA HIS A 105 3.38 1.76 16.37
C HIS A 105 4.58 2.04 15.45
N GLU A 106 5.75 1.48 15.75
CA GLU A 106 6.94 1.70 14.93
C GLU A 106 6.77 1.11 13.53
N MET A 107 6.19 -0.10 13.43
CA MET A 107 5.89 -0.71 12.14
C MET A 107 4.85 0.09 11.35
N SER A 108 3.81 0.62 12.02
CA SER A 108 2.82 1.50 11.39
C SER A 108 3.48 2.75 10.79
N LYS A 109 4.38 3.40 11.55
CA LYS A 109 5.13 4.57 11.12
C LYS A 109 6.02 4.26 9.92
N GLN A 110 6.80 3.18 9.99
CA GLN A 110 7.70 2.78 8.90
C GLN A 110 6.90 2.46 7.62
N LEU A 111 5.85 1.63 7.72
CA LEU A 111 5.04 1.26 6.56
C LEU A 111 4.29 2.46 5.97
N SER A 112 3.85 3.39 6.81
CA SER A 112 3.22 4.63 6.36
C SER A 112 4.19 5.52 5.60
N ALA A 113 5.45 5.62 6.05
CA ALA A 113 6.49 6.36 5.35
C ALA A 113 6.86 5.69 4.00
N ASP A 114 6.99 4.36 3.98
CA ASP A 114 7.24 3.61 2.75
C ASP A 114 6.10 3.81 1.73
N LEU A 115 4.84 3.79 2.19
CA LEU A 115 3.68 4.07 1.36
C LEU A 115 3.71 5.50 0.80
N GLU A 116 3.95 6.51 1.65
CA GLU A 116 3.96 7.91 1.21
C GLU A 116 5.06 8.18 0.19
N LYS A 117 6.22 7.51 0.31
CA LYS A 117 7.28 7.56 -0.69
C LYS A 117 6.79 7.08 -2.07
N GLN A 118 6.09 5.95 -2.12
CA GLN A 118 5.54 5.42 -3.38
C GLN A 118 4.45 6.33 -3.96
N ILE A 119 3.58 6.88 -3.12
CA ILE A 119 2.51 7.79 -3.54
C ILE A 119 3.09 9.11 -4.06
N THR A 120 4.12 9.64 -3.41
CA THR A 120 4.81 10.86 -3.84
C THR A 120 5.47 10.63 -5.21
N GLU A 121 6.16 9.50 -5.41
CA GLU A 121 6.74 9.17 -6.71
C GLU A 121 5.66 8.98 -7.78
N LEU A 122 4.54 8.31 -7.45
CA LEU A 122 3.40 8.16 -8.36
C LEU A 122 2.82 9.52 -8.78
N LYS A 123 2.66 10.45 -7.82
CA LYS A 123 2.20 11.82 -8.09
C LYS A 123 3.18 12.55 -9.01
N LYS A 124 4.48 12.45 -8.76
CA LYS A 124 5.53 13.08 -9.57
C LYS A 124 5.50 12.59 -11.02
N ILE A 125 5.48 11.28 -11.26
CA ILE A 125 5.50 10.74 -12.63
C ILE A 125 4.17 10.98 -13.37
N THR A 126 3.05 11.08 -12.64
CA THR A 126 1.74 11.36 -13.25
C THR A 126 1.50 12.85 -13.49
N ALA A 127 2.07 13.74 -12.68
CA ALA A 127 2.05 15.18 -12.91
C ALA A 127 2.87 15.56 -14.14
N ALA A 128 4.04 14.93 -14.32
CA ALA A 128 4.86 15.12 -15.52
C ALA A 128 4.08 14.85 -16.82
N ARG A 129 3.12 13.91 -16.81
CA ARG A 129 2.25 13.63 -17.97
C ARG A 129 1.25 14.76 -18.28
N LYS A 130 0.75 15.50 -17.29
CA LYS A 130 -0.23 16.59 -17.52
C LYS A 130 0.41 17.83 -18.15
N ALA A 131 1.74 17.92 -18.15
CA ALA A 131 2.49 19.03 -18.71
C ALA A 131 2.85 18.85 -20.21
N PHE A 132 2.33 17.80 -20.85
CA PHE A 132 2.46 17.49 -22.28
C PHE A 132 1.07 17.20 -22.87
#